data_AF-A0A1Y5PLR7-F1
#
_entry.id   AF-A0A1Y5PLR7-F1
#
_cell.length_a   1.000
_cell.length_b   1.000
_cell.length_c   1.000
_cell.angle_alpha   90.00
_cell.angle_beta   90.00
_cell.angle_gamma   90.00
#
_symmetry.space_group_name_H-M   'P 1'
#
loop_
_entity.id
_entity.type
_entity.pdbx_description
1 polymer ?
#
loop_
_entity_poly.entity_id
_entity_poly.type
_entity_poly.pdbx_seq_one_letter_code
_entity_poly.pdbx_strand_id
1 'polypeptide(L)'
;MCLYADHPGAFSTADVATVMPYADLMATAWSAVVRETQLQQALRSRDVISQAKGVLRERNGISDEDAFTMLRRLSSITNTPLREVAERVLTPRPHPE
;
A
#
# COMPACT_ATOMS: atom_id res chain seq x y z
N MET A 1 -7.99 -13.65 15.77
CA MET A 1 -7.67 -13.86 17.19
C MET A 1 -7.44 -15.35 17.38
N CYS A 2 -6.30 -15.74 17.96
CA CYS A 2 -6.01 -17.14 18.29
C CYS A 2 -5.96 -17.26 19.81
N LEU A 3 -6.74 -18.19 20.37
CA LEU A 3 -6.60 -18.61 21.76
C LEU A 3 -5.65 -19.81 21.79
N TYR A 4 -4.76 -19.82 22.76
CA TYR A 4 -3.81 -20.90 22.95
C TYR A 4 -3.92 -21.42 24.38
N ALA A 5 -3.82 -22.73 24.53
CA ALA A 5 -3.69 -23.38 25.82
C ALA A 5 -2.57 -24.42 25.77
N ASP A 6 -1.91 -24.63 26.90
CA ASP A 6 -0.77 -25.52 27.07
C ASP A 6 -1.16 -26.99 27.29
N HIS A 7 -2.42 -27.28 27.58
CA HIS A 7 -2.96 -28.64 27.70
C HIS A 7 -4.24 -28.90 26.85
N PRO A 8 -4.49 -30.16 26.41
CA PRO A 8 -5.72 -30.53 25.71
C PRO A 8 -6.97 -30.37 26.61
N GLY A 9 -8.07 -29.90 26.02
CA GLY A 9 -9.36 -29.77 26.73
C GLY A 9 -9.50 -28.53 27.62
N ALA A 10 -8.58 -27.56 27.49
CA ALA A 10 -8.55 -26.33 28.30
C ALA A 10 -9.80 -25.44 28.20
N PHE A 11 -10.48 -25.48 27.06
CA PHE A 11 -11.60 -24.60 26.77
C PHE A 11 -12.89 -25.40 26.79
N SER A 12 -13.77 -25.04 27.71
CA SER A 12 -15.15 -25.53 27.73
C SER A 12 -16.00 -24.81 26.68
N THR A 13 -17.18 -25.34 26.41
CA THR A 13 -18.20 -24.65 25.60
C THR A 13 -18.62 -23.31 26.19
N ALA A 14 -18.56 -23.15 27.52
CA ALA A 14 -18.84 -21.88 28.18
C ALA A 14 -17.74 -20.84 27.89
N ASP A 15 -16.46 -21.26 27.91
CA ASP A 15 -15.34 -20.38 27.58
C ASP A 15 -15.41 -19.91 26.13
N VAL A 16 -15.74 -20.82 25.21
CA VAL A 16 -15.95 -20.47 23.79
C VAL A 16 -17.12 -19.49 23.67
N ALA A 17 -18.25 -19.73 24.35
CA ALA A 17 -19.40 -18.85 24.32
C ALA A 17 -19.09 -17.44 24.86
N THR A 18 -18.23 -17.33 25.87
CA THR A 18 -17.75 -16.04 26.40
C THR A 18 -16.88 -15.30 25.40
N VAL A 19 -16.07 -16.00 24.60
CA VAL A 19 -15.12 -15.37 23.68
C VAL A 19 -15.73 -15.04 22.30
N MET A 20 -16.79 -15.74 21.89
CA MET A 20 -17.44 -15.53 20.59
C MET A 20 -17.81 -14.07 20.26
N PRO A 21 -18.38 -13.27 21.17
CA PRO A 21 -18.68 -11.85 20.89
C PRO A 21 -17.42 -11.01 20.62
N TYR A 22 -16.31 -11.34 21.28
CA TYR A 22 -15.04 -10.65 21.07
C TYR A 22 -14.42 -11.00 19.73
N ALA A 23 -14.59 -12.24 19.26
CA ALA A 23 -14.11 -12.66 17.94
C ALA A 23 -14.73 -11.83 16.82
N ASP A 24 -16.04 -11.56 16.89
CA ASP A 24 -16.76 -10.75 15.90
C ASP A 24 -16.33 -9.27 15.94
N LEU A 25 -16.21 -8.71 17.16
CA LEU A 25 -15.70 -7.35 17.35
C LEU A 25 -14.29 -7.19 16.79
N MET A 26 -13.41 -8.15 17.06
CA MET A 26 -12.04 -8.14 16.53
C MET A 26 -12.01 -8.30 15.00
N ALA A 27 -12.85 -9.14 14.42
CA ALA A 27 -12.92 -9.31 12.97
C ALA A 27 -13.36 -8.02 12.26
N THR A 28 -14.34 -7.32 12.83
CA THR A 28 -14.83 -6.05 12.31
C THR A 28 -13.77 -4.95 12.46
N ALA A 29 -13.18 -4.81 13.65
CA ALA A 29 -12.10 -3.84 13.90
C ALA A 29 -10.90 -4.08 12.97
N TRP A 30 -10.50 -5.33 12.78
CA TRP A 30 -9.42 -5.70 11.86
C TRP A 30 -9.74 -5.31 10.42
N SER A 31 -10.96 -5.61 9.95
CA SER A 31 -11.40 -5.28 8.59
C SER A 31 -11.36 -3.77 8.34
N ALA A 32 -11.74 -2.96 9.33
CA ALA A 32 -11.64 -1.51 9.26
C ALA A 32 -10.18 -1.04 9.10
N VAL A 33 -9.27 -1.56 9.92
CA VAL A 33 -7.84 -1.22 9.86
C VAL A 33 -7.21 -1.61 8.53
N VAL A 34 -7.49 -2.80 8.02
CA VAL A 34 -6.97 -3.26 6.72
C VAL A 34 -7.46 -2.34 5.60
N ARG A 35 -8.75 -1.99 5.61
CA ARG A 35 -9.33 -1.10 4.60
C ARG A 35 -8.73 0.30 4.66
N GLU A 36 -8.57 0.87 5.84
CA GLU A 36 -7.90 2.15 6.02
C GLU A 36 -6.46 2.11 5.48
N THR A 37 -5.71 1.05 5.81
CA THR A 37 -4.33 0.86 5.35
C THR A 37 -4.25 0.79 3.82
N GLN A 38 -5.15 0.04 3.18
CA GLN A 38 -5.21 -0.06 1.72
C GLN A 38 -5.55 1.28 1.06
N LEU A 39 -6.50 2.04 1.63
CA LEU A 39 -6.85 3.38 1.14
C LEU A 39 -5.67 4.34 1.27
N GLN A 40 -5.00 4.35 2.41
CA GLN A 40 -3.81 5.16 2.66
C GLN A 40 -2.67 4.82 1.68
N GLN A 41 -2.45 3.54 1.40
CA GLN A 41 -1.47 3.09 0.41
C GLN A 41 -1.82 3.56 -1.02
N ALA A 42 -3.09 3.50 -1.40
CA ALA A 42 -3.56 3.98 -2.69
C ALA A 42 -3.38 5.50 -2.84
N LEU A 43 -3.70 6.27 -1.79
CA LEU A 43 -3.51 7.72 -1.75
C LEU A 43 -2.03 8.09 -1.88
N ARG A 44 -1.16 7.48 -1.06
CA ARG A 44 0.29 7.71 -1.14
C ARG A 44 0.85 7.40 -2.53
N SER A 45 0.41 6.30 -3.13
CA SER A 45 0.83 5.93 -4.49
C SER A 45 0.41 6.97 -5.52
N ARG A 46 -0.84 7.48 -5.43
CA ARG A 46 -1.34 8.54 -6.30
C ARG A 46 -0.55 9.84 -6.16
N ASP A 47 -0.23 10.22 -4.94
CA ASP A 47 0.47 11.48 -4.65
C ASP A 47 1.90 11.45 -5.21
N VAL A 48 2.63 10.35 -4.99
CA VAL A 48 3.98 10.16 -5.54
C VAL A 48 3.98 10.16 -7.07
N ILE A 49 3.02 9.49 -7.71
CA ILE A 49 2.88 9.50 -9.17
C ILE A 49 2.58 10.93 -9.67
N SER A 50 1.73 11.67 -8.97
CA SER A 50 1.37 13.05 -9.34
C SER A 50 2.57 13.99 -9.26
N GLN A 51 3.40 13.85 -8.22
CA GLN A 51 4.65 14.61 -8.08
C GLN A 51 5.64 14.28 -9.20
N ALA A 52 5.84 12.99 -9.51
CA ALA A 52 6.73 12.57 -10.59
C ALA A 52 6.27 13.10 -11.95
N LYS A 53 4.95 13.10 -12.23
CA LYS A 53 4.38 13.72 -13.42
C LYS A 53 4.72 15.21 -13.48
N GLY A 54 4.56 15.95 -12.37
CA GLY A 54 4.93 17.36 -12.28
C GLY A 54 6.39 17.62 -12.65
N VAL A 55 7.30 16.83 -12.09
CA VAL A 55 8.74 16.90 -12.38
C VAL A 55 9.04 16.58 -13.87
N LEU A 56 8.38 15.59 -14.46
CA LEU A 56 8.57 15.27 -15.89
C LEU A 56 8.02 16.36 -16.81
N ARG A 57 6.87 16.94 -16.46
CA ARG A 57 6.29 18.07 -17.20
C ARG A 57 7.22 19.28 -17.20
N GLU A 58 7.80 19.59 -16.04
CA GLU A 58 8.77 20.68 -15.90
C GLU A 58 10.07 20.40 -16.68
N ARG A 59 10.63 19.20 -16.56
CA ARG A 59 11.91 18.83 -17.18
C ARG A 59 11.84 18.65 -18.70
N ASN A 60 10.71 18.12 -19.20
CA ASN A 60 10.59 17.73 -20.60
C ASN A 60 9.63 18.63 -21.41
N GLY A 61 8.90 19.55 -20.77
CA GLY A 61 7.92 20.41 -21.42
C GLY A 61 6.73 19.66 -22.01
N ILE A 62 6.38 18.49 -21.45
CA ILE A 62 5.33 17.61 -21.97
C ILE A 62 3.99 17.80 -21.26
N SER A 63 2.91 17.29 -21.86
CA SER A 63 1.59 17.29 -21.25
C SER A 63 1.52 16.33 -20.05
N ASP A 64 0.47 16.49 -19.24
CA ASP A 64 0.21 15.62 -18.09
C ASP A 64 -0.07 14.16 -18.50
N GLU A 65 -0.77 13.97 -19.62
CA GLU A 65 -1.09 12.66 -20.19
C GLU A 65 0.18 11.99 -20.74
N ASP A 66 1.05 12.75 -21.41
CA ASP A 66 2.32 12.25 -21.94
C ASP A 66 3.28 11.86 -20.80
N ALA A 67 3.32 12.64 -19.72
CA ALA A 67 4.12 12.31 -18.54
C ALA A 67 3.66 11.00 -17.89
N PHE A 68 2.35 10.79 -17.77
CA PHE A 68 1.81 9.54 -17.24
C PHE A 68 2.10 8.35 -18.18
N THR A 69 1.94 8.55 -19.49
CA THR A 69 2.26 7.54 -20.51
C THR A 69 3.74 7.15 -20.44
N MET A 70 4.64 8.11 -20.24
CA MET A 70 6.07 7.87 -20.07
C MET A 70 6.35 7.02 -18.82
N LEU A 71 5.78 7.35 -17.66
CA LEU A 71 5.92 6.55 -16.44
C LEU A 71 5.40 5.12 -16.64
N ARG A 72 4.24 4.96 -17.28
CA ARG A 72 3.63 3.65 -17.57
C ARG A 72 4.51 2.82 -18.51
N ARG A 73 5.09 3.45 -19.54
CA ARG A 73 6.01 2.79 -20.47
C ARG A 73 7.27 2.32 -19.75
N LEU A 74 7.87 3.17 -18.91
CA LEU A 74 9.03 2.80 -18.10
C LEU A 74 8.71 1.63 -17.17
N SER A 75 7.62 1.69 -16.43
CA SER A 75 7.14 0.61 -15.54
C SER A 75 6.96 -0.72 -16.27
N SER A 76 6.40 -0.70 -17.48
CA SER A 76 6.24 -1.90 -18.32
C SER A 76 7.59 -2.48 -18.76
N ILE A 77 8.49 -1.63 -19.26
CA ILE A 77 9.81 -2.05 -19.75
C ILE A 77 10.67 -2.64 -18.61
N THR A 78 10.61 -2.03 -17.43
CA THR A 78 11.41 -2.49 -16.27
C THR A 78 10.71 -3.54 -15.43
N ASN A 79 9.45 -3.87 -15.72
CA ASN A 79 8.59 -4.73 -14.92
C ASN A 79 8.60 -4.35 -13.42
N THR A 80 8.62 -3.05 -13.12
CA THR A 80 8.61 -2.52 -11.76
C THR A 80 7.31 -1.78 -11.48
N PRO A 81 6.78 -1.82 -10.24
CA PRO A 81 5.58 -1.07 -9.86
C PRO A 81 5.67 0.41 -10.25
N LEU A 82 4.58 0.97 -10.77
CA LEU A 82 4.53 2.36 -11.25
C LEU A 82 4.93 3.38 -10.16
N ARG A 83 4.55 3.12 -8.90
CA ARG A 83 4.97 3.92 -7.73
C ARG A 83 6.49 3.99 -7.61
N GLU A 84 7.19 2.86 -7.75
CA GLU A 84 8.65 2.81 -7.61
C GLU A 84 9.35 3.52 -8.78
N VAL A 85 8.78 3.43 -9.98
CA VAL A 85 9.27 4.23 -11.13
C VAL A 85 9.12 5.72 -10.86
N ALA A 86 7.97 6.13 -10.32
CA ALA A 86 7.74 7.52 -9.93
C ALA A 86 8.73 7.98 -8.83
N GLU A 87 9.00 7.15 -7.81
CA GLU A 87 10.00 7.42 -6.78
C GLU A 87 11.39 7.62 -7.40
N ARG A 88 11.80 6.77 -8.35
CA ARG A 88 13.08 6.91 -9.05
C ARG A 88 13.20 8.20 -9.86
N VAL A 89 12.09 8.77 -10.34
CA VAL A 89 12.08 10.07 -11.02
C VAL A 89 12.30 11.23 -10.04
N LEU A 90 11.79 11.07 -8.81
CA LEU A 90 11.92 12.05 -7.73
C LEU A 90 13.29 11.98 -7.04
N THR A 91 13.95 10.82 -7.02
CA THR A 91 15.32 10.70 -6.49
C THR A 91 16.29 11.49 -7.37
N PRO A 92 17.07 12.43 -6.79
CA PRO A 92 18.14 13.11 -7.51
C PRO A 92 19.14 12.08 -8.06
N ARG A 93 19.57 12.23 -9.33
CA ARG A 93 20.76 11.48 -9.78
C ARG A 93 21.95 11.97 -8.97
N PRO A 94 22.73 11.10 -8.32
CA PRO A 94 24.05 11.51 -7.85
C PRO A 94 24.85 11.98 -9.08
N HIS A 95 25.33 13.22 -9.03
CA HIS A 95 26.29 13.71 -10.02
C HIS A 95 27.60 12.93 -9.81
N PRO A 96 28.15 12.28 -10.84
CA PRO A 96 29.51 11.79 -10.78
C PRO A 96 30.44 13.01 -10.78
N GLU A 97 31.35 13.03 -9.82
CA GLU A 97 32.51 13.93 -9.75
C GLU A 97 33.65 13.46 -10.67
#